data_AF-X0VM31-F1
#
_entry.id   AF-X0VM31-F1
#
_cell.length_a   1.000
_cell.length_b   1.000
_cell.length_c   1.000
_cell.angle_alpha   90.00
_cell.angle_beta   90.00
_cell.angle_gamma   90.00
#
_symmetry.space_group_name_H-M   'P 1'
#
loop_
_entity.id
_entity.type
_entity.pdbx_description
1 polymer ?
#
loop_
_entity_poly.entity_id
_entity_poly.type
_entity_poly.pdbx_seq_one_letter_code
_entity_poly.pdbx_strand_id
1 'polypeptide(L)' 'MRDDYDIAIIGSGPGGYVAAIRAAQKGAKVALIEKGRLGGTCLNRGCIPTKALVRDAEVYRD' A
#
# COMPACT_ATOMS: atom_id res chain seq x y z
N MET A 1 -13.74 -19.24 15.18
CA MET A 1 -12.89 -18.34 15.99
C MET A 1 -13.16 -16.92 15.49
N ARG A 2 -13.77 -16.05 16.30
CA ARG A 2 -13.87 -14.62 16.00
C ARG A 2 -12.59 -14.00 16.52
N ASP A 3 -11.69 -13.61 15.62
CA ASP A 3 -10.61 -12.73 15.99
C ASP A 3 -11.20 -11.34 16.17
N ASP A 4 -11.24 -10.85 17.42
CA ASP A 4 -11.56 -9.46 17.66
C ASP A 4 -10.43 -8.60 17.08
N TYR A 5 -10.80 -7.60 16.28
CA TYR A 5 -9.91 -6.58 15.73
C TYR A 5 -10.43 -5.22 16.19
N ASP A 6 -9.53 -4.33 16.57
CA ASP A 6 -9.89 -2.97 16.96
C ASP A 6 -10.21 -2.11 15.73
N ILE A 7 -9.53 -2.39 14.60
CA ILE A 7 -9.63 -1.60 13.37
C ILE A 7 -9.61 -2.52 12.15
N ALA A 8 -10.55 -2.34 11.23
CA ALA A 8 -10.54 -2.95 9.91
C ALA A 8 -10.33 -1.88 8.82
N ILE A 9 -9.40 -2.12 7.91
CA ILE A 9 -9.04 -1.23 6.80
C ILE A 9 -9.25 -1.97 5.49
N ILE A 10 -10.08 -1.41 4.60
CA ILE A 10 -10.35 -1.98 3.28
C ILE A 10 -9.54 -1.20 2.24
N GLY A 11 -8.60 -1.90 1.61
CA GLY A 11 -7.65 -1.37 0.64
C GLY A 11 -6.26 -1.17 1.24
N SER A 12 -5.24 -1.71 0.57
CA SER A 12 -3.83 -1.67 0.98
C SER A 12 -3.00 -0.69 0.14
N GLY A 13 -3.62 0.39 -0.36
CA GLY A 13 -2.89 1.50 -0.97
C GLY A 13 -2.06 2.29 0.05
N PRO A 14 -1.34 3.34 -0.38
CA PRO A 14 -0.50 4.16 0.50
C PRO A 14 -1.20 4.63 1.78
N GLY A 15 -2.44 5.12 1.68
CA GLY A 15 -3.21 5.49 2.88
C GLY A 15 -3.55 4.30 3.78
N GLY A 16 -3.93 3.16 3.17
CA GLY A 16 -4.39 1.98 3.90
C GLY A 16 -3.27 1.28 4.67
N TYR A 17 -2.16 0.93 4.01
CA TYR A 17 -1.07 0.25 4.72
C TYR A 17 -0.36 1.17 5.71
N VAL A 18 -0.24 2.48 5.44
CA VAL A 18 0.35 3.42 6.41
C VAL A 18 -0.55 3.57 7.64
N ALA A 19 -1.87 3.70 7.45
CA ALA A 19 -2.81 3.72 8.57
C ALA A 19 -2.76 2.41 9.38
N ALA A 20 -2.69 1.26 8.71
CA ALA A 20 -2.60 -0.04 9.37
C ALA A 20 -1.33 -0.17 10.21
N ILE A 21 -0.17 0.17 9.64
CA ILE A 21 1.12 0.17 10.35
C ILE A 21 1.05 1.12 11.55
N ARG A 22 0.51 2.33 11.37
CA ARG A 22 0.48 3.33 12.44
C ARG A 22 -0.46 2.92 13.57
N ALA A 23 -1.60 2.31 13.25
CA ALA A 23 -2.53 1.76 14.22
C ALA A 23 -1.91 0.59 15.01
N ALA A 24 -1.23 -0.33 14.33
CA ALA A 24 -0.52 -1.44 14.97
C ALA A 24 0.60 -0.96 15.90
N GLN A 25 1.37 0.06 15.49
CA GLN A 25 2.38 0.70 16.35
C GLN A 25 1.80 1.34 17.61
N LYS A 26 0.51 1.70 17.60
CA LYS A 26 -0.21 2.24 18.76
C LYS A 26 -0.89 1.15 19.59
N GLY A 27 -0.66 -0.13 19.29
CA GLY A 27 -1.16 -1.27 20.04
C GLY A 27 -2.50 -1.83 19.58
N ALA A 28 -3.10 -1.30 18.51
CA ALA A 28 -4.34 -1.83 17.96
C ALA A 28 -4.10 -3.14 17.20
N LYS A 29 -5.00 -4.11 17.37
CA LYS A 29 -5.08 -5.30 16.51
C LYS A 29 -5.83 -4.93 15.22
N VAL A 30 -5.10 -4.86 14.12
CA VAL A 30 -5.60 -4.33 12.84
C VAL A 30 -5.83 -5.45 11.81
N ALA A 31 -6.98 -5.44 11.16
CA ALA A 31 -7.24 -6.20 9.94
C ALA A 31 -7.06 -5.29 8.72
N LEU A 32 -6.09 -5.60 7.85
CA LEU A 32 -5.93 -4.94 6.54
C LEU A 32 -6.40 -5.90 5.44
N ILE A 33 -7.36 -5.47 4.64
CA ILE A 33 -8.02 -6.31 3.64
C ILE A 33 -7.72 -5.74 2.26
N GLU A 34 -7.21 -6.58 1.36
CA GLU A 34 -6.92 -6.21 -0.02
C GLU A 34 -7.45 -7.29 -0.96
N LYS A 35 -8.09 -6.86 -2.06
CA LYS A 35 -8.57 -7.78 -3.11
C LYS A 35 -7.44 -8.18 -4.08
N GLY A 36 -6.54 -7.25 -4.37
CA GLY A 36 -5.44 -7.41 -5.31
C GLY A 36 -4.06 -7.50 -4.64
N ARG A 37 -3.11 -6.72 -5.17
CA ARG A 37 -1.73 -6.68 -4.67
C ARG A 37 -1.55 -5.58 -3.64
N LEU A 38 -0.75 -5.85 -2.61
CA LEU A 38 -0.36 -4.87 -1.60
C LEU A 38 0.31 -3.64 -2.24
N GLY A 39 0.12 -2.47 -1.63
CA GLY A 39 0.64 -1.18 -2.09
C GLY A 39 -0.28 -0.43 -3.06
N GLY A 40 -1.41 -1.05 -3.45
CA GLY A 40 -2.46 -0.44 -4.25
C GLY A 40 -1.98 0.15 -5.58
N THR A 41 -2.67 1.18 -6.07
CA THR A 41 -2.39 1.80 -7.37
C THR A 41 -0.98 2.38 -7.44
N CYS A 42 -0.54 3.13 -6.43
CA CYS A 42 0.71 3.87 -6.49
C CYS A 42 1.93 2.96 -6.68
N LEU A 43 1.97 1.83 -5.97
CA LEU A 43 3.05 0.86 -6.09
C LEU A 43 2.95 0.02 -7.37
N ASN A 44 1.75 -0.46 -7.71
CA ASN A 44 1.61 -1.52 -8.72
C ASN A 44 1.37 -1.02 -10.15
N ARG A 45 0.75 0.15 -10.32
CA ARG A 45 0.30 0.64 -11.65
C ARG A 45 0.12 2.16 -11.70
N GLY A 46 0.95 2.89 -10.96
CA GLY A 46 0.84 4.33 -10.81
C GLY A 46 2.21 4.95 -10.58
N CYS A 47 2.37 5.63 -9.46
CA CYS A 47 3.56 6.40 -9.14
C CYS A 47 4.88 5.68 -9.43
N ILE A 48 5.06 4.47 -8.88
CA ILE A 48 6.35 3.77 -8.94
C ILE A 48 6.66 3.29 -10.37
N PRO A 49 5.77 2.55 -11.07
CA PRO A 49 6.03 2.15 -12.45
C PRO A 49 6.20 3.32 -13.41
N THR A 50 5.40 4.39 -13.26
CA THR A 50 5.51 5.56 -14.13
C THR A 50 6.87 6.25 -13.97
N LYS A 51 7.36 6.41 -12.73
CA LYS A 51 8.66 7.07 -12.51
C LYS A 51 9.85 6.20 -12.91
N ALA A 52 9.75 4.88 -12.78
CA ALA A 52 10.75 3.96 -13.34
C ALA A 52 10.86 4.11 -14.86
N LEU A 53 9.72 4.05 -15.57
CA LEU A 53 9.71 4.19 -17.03
C LEU A 53 10.19 5.58 -17.52
N VAL A 54 9.84 6.65 -16.80
CA VAL A 54 10.36 7.99 -17.11
C VAL A 54 11.88 8.02 -16.99
N ARG A 55 12.44 7.42 -15.94
CA ARG A 55 13.89 7.37 -15.77
C ARG A 55 14.59 6.56 -16.86
N ASP A 56 14.02 5.41 -17.24
CA ASP A 56 14.57 4.60 -18.33
C ASP A 56 14.55 5.36 -19.66
N ALA A 57 13.49 6.13 -19.92
CA ALA A 57 13.38 6.97 -21.10
C ALA A 57 14.37 8.15 -21.11
N GLU A 58 14.70 8.72 -19.95
CA GLU A 58 15.79 9.71 -19.83
C GLU A 58 17.14 9.08 -20.18
N VAL A 59 17.46 7.93 -19.58
CA VAL A 59 18.73 7.22 -19.83
C VAL A 59 18.87 6.77 -21.29
N TYR A 60 17.78 6.41 -21.96
CA TYR A 60 17.81 6.04 -23.38
C TYR A 60 18.02 7.22 -24.32
N ARG A 61 17.66 8.45 -23.91
CA ARG A 61 17.80 9.66 -24.74
C ARG A 61 19.20 10.29 -24.67
N ASP A 62 19.94 9.98 -23.62
CA ASP A 62 21.33 10.39 -23.43
C ASP A 62 22.29 9.49 -24.24
#